data_AF-A0A920NEG0-F1
#
_entry.id   AF-A0A920NEG0-F1
#
_cell.length_a   1.000
_cell.length_b   1.000
_cell.length_c   1.000
_cell.angle_alpha   90.00
_cell.angle_beta   90.00
_cell.angle_gamma   90.00
#
_symmetry.space_group_name_H-M   'P 1'
#
loop_
_entity.id
_entity.type
_entity.pdbx_description
1 polymer ?
#
loop_
_entity_poly.entity_id
_entity_poly.type
_entity_poly.pdbx_seq_one_letter_code
_entity_poly.pdbx_strand_id
1 'polypeptide(L)' 'MCRAAVVRECIGIIKNKKSFKKIEFKVSNESAWEVGLACGGEIAVYLEHIN' A
#
# COMPACT_ATOMS: atom_id res chain seq x y z
N MET A 1 9.46 0.50 -5.30
CA MET A 1 9.30 -0.74 -4.48
C MET A 1 7.90 -0.89 -3.81
N CYS A 2 7.04 0.13 -3.76
CA CYS A 2 5.75 0.07 -3.04
C CYS A 2 4.71 -0.90 -3.64
N ARG A 3 4.62 -1.01 -4.98
CA ARG A 3 3.61 -1.85 -5.65
C ARG A 3 3.67 -3.34 -5.25
N ALA A 4 4.87 -3.90 -5.15
CA ALA A 4 5.05 -5.30 -4.77
C ALA A 4 4.65 -5.57 -3.29
N ALA A 5 4.83 -4.59 -2.40
CA ALA A 5 4.40 -4.69 -1.01
C ALA A 5 2.87 -4.80 -0.92
N VAL A 6 2.14 -3.96 -1.66
CA VAL A 6 0.67 -4.00 -1.71
C VAL A 6 0.17 -5.36 -2.19
N VAL A 7 0.74 -5.90 -3.28
CA VAL A 7 0.33 -7.21 -3.83
C VAL A 7 0.56 -8.35 -2.82
N ARG A 8 1.71 -8.37 -2.13
CA ARG A 8 2.00 -9.40 -1.11
C ARG A 8 1.00 -9.34 0.04
N GLU A 9 0.60 -8.14 0.44
CA GLU A 9 -0.36 -7.95 1.52
C GLU A 9 -1.78 -8.34 1.11
N CYS A 10 -2.20 -8.04 -0.13
CA CYS A 10 -3.46 -8.53 -0.69
C CYS A 10 -3.53 -10.06 -0.66
N ILE A 11 -2.48 -10.75 -1.10
CA ILE A 11 -2.40 -12.22 -1.05
C ILE A 11 -2.55 -12.71 0.41
N GLY A 12 -1.95 -12.00 1.37
CA GLY A 12 -2.10 -12.28 2.79
C GLY A 12 -3.55 -12.15 3.28
N ILE A 13 -4.26 -11.10 2.88
CA ILE A 13 -5.67 -10.87 3.24
C ILE A 13 -6.55 -12.01 2.71
N ILE A 14 -6.39 -12.36 1.43
CA ILE A 14 -7.15 -13.44 0.78
C ILE A 14 -6.88 -14.78 1.47
N LYS A 15 -5.61 -15.13 1.73
CA LYS A 15 -5.25 -16.39 2.39
C LYS A 15 -5.78 -16.49 3.83
N ASN A 16 -5.76 -15.38 4.58
CA ASN A 16 -6.17 -15.34 5.98
C ASN A 16 -7.66 -15.02 6.18
N LYS A 17 -8.45 -14.90 5.10
CA LYS A 17 -9.86 -14.47 5.14
C LYS A 17 -10.09 -13.22 6.00
N LYS A 18 -9.19 -12.23 5.91
CA LYS A 18 -9.36 -10.96 6.60
C LYS A 18 -10.29 -10.07 5.79
N SER A 19 -11.22 -9.38 6.45
CA SER A 19 -12.16 -8.49 5.77
C SER A 19 -11.49 -7.23 5.23
N PHE A 20 -10.49 -6.69 5.94
CA PHE A 20 -9.75 -5.49 5.51
C PHE A 20 -8.36 -5.40 6.13
N LYS A 21 -7.52 -4.50 5.60
CA LYS A 21 -6.21 -4.12 6.14
C LYS A 21 -5.82 -2.72 5.66
N LYS A 22 -5.30 -1.88 6.56
CA LYS A 22 -4.67 -0.61 6.22
C LYS A 22 -3.15 -0.79 6.20
N ILE A 23 -2.48 -0.19 5.21
CA ILE A 23 -1.02 -0.17 5.09
C ILE A 23 -0.59 1.28 4.93
N GLU A 24 0.48 1.66 5.61
CA GLU A 24 1.00 3.02 5.59
C GLU A 24 2.41 3.01 5.02
N PHE A 25 2.64 3.87 4.03
CA PHE A 25 3.92 4.02 3.35
C PHE A 25 4.43 5.44 3.57
N LYS A 26 5.64 5.55 4.13
CA LYS A 26 6.38 6.81 4.12
C LYS A 26 7.14 6.92 2.81
N VAL A 27 6.97 8.05 2.13
CA VAL A 27 7.61 8.36 0.86
C VAL A 27 8.55 9.53 1.09
N SER A 28 9.84 9.30 0.90
CA SER A 28 10.84 10.37 0.94
C SER A 28 10.69 11.28 -0.28
N ASN A 29 11.18 12.51 -0.17
CA ASN A 29 11.13 13.47 -1.28
C ASN A 29 11.81 12.94 -2.55
N GLU A 30 12.92 12.21 -2.39
CA GLU A 30 13.68 11.59 -3.48
C GLU A 30 12.87 10.52 -4.24
N SER A 31 11.91 9.86 -3.57
CA SER A 31 11.08 8.80 -4.15
C SER A 31 9.65 9.26 -4.48
N ALA A 32 9.33 10.53 -4.25
CA ALA A 32 7.98 11.08 -4.44
C ALA A 32 7.51 10.99 -5.91
N TRP A 33 8.42 11.31 -6.84
CA TRP A 33 8.15 11.24 -8.27
C TRP A 33 7.77 9.84 -8.75
N GLU A 34 8.37 8.79 -8.18
CA GLU A 34 8.11 7.39 -8.56
C GLU A 34 6.69 6.91 -8.24
N VAL A 35 6.01 7.61 -7.33
CA VAL A 35 4.65 7.29 -6.88
C VAL A 35 3.64 8.38 -7.24
N GLY A 36 4.03 9.36 -8.06
CA GLY A 36 3.16 10.44 -8.53
C GLY A 36 2.89 11.53 -7.50
N LEU A 37 3.72 11.65 -6.46
CA LEU A 37 3.67 12.76 -5.51
C LEU A 37 4.63 13.87 -5.93
N ALA A 38 4.21 15.12 -5.74
CA ALA A 38 5.03 16.30 -6.02
C ALA A 38 6.17 16.51 -4.99
N CYS A 39 6.02 15.99 -3.77
CA CYS A 39 6.98 16.07 -2.68
C CYS A 39 6.81 14.82 -1.78
N GLY A 40 7.77 14.57 -0.89
CA GLY A 40 7.67 13.50 0.11
C GLY A 40 6.40 13.61 0.96
N GLY A 41 5.96 12.50 1.54
CA GLY A 41 4.74 12.44 2.32
C GLY A 41 4.38 11.03 2.78
N GLU A 42 3.17 10.86 3.28
CA GLU A 42 2.65 9.58 3.73
C GLU A 42 1.47 9.17 2.86
N ILE A 43 1.46 7.90 2.44
CA ILE A 43 0.36 7.30 1.69
C ILE A 43 -0.24 6.19 2.55
N ALA A 44 -1.54 6.28 2.79
CA ALA A 44 -2.31 5.20 3.40
C ALA A 44 -3.09 4.44 2.31
N VAL A 45 -2.93 3.13 2.27
CA VAL A 45 -3.68 2.23 1.39
C VAL A 45 -4.61 1.39 2.23
N TYR A 46 -5.91 1.46 1.92
CA TYR A 46 -6.92 0.60 2.52
C TYR A 46 -7.24 -0.55 1.56
N LEU A 47 -7.06 -1.78 2.02
CA LEU A 47 -7.36 -2.99 1.29
C LEU A 47 -8.60 -3.64 1.91
N GLU A 48 -9.55 -4.02 1.06
CA GLU A 48 -10.77 -4.71 1.45
C GLU A 48 -10.91 -5.99 0.64
N HIS A 49 -11.34 -7.07 1.31
CA HIS A 49 -11.69 -8.30 0.64
C HIS A 49 -13.15 -8.23 0.17
N ILE A 50 -13.34 -8.13 -1.14
CA ILE A 50 -14.66 -8.15 -1.77
C ILE A 50 -15.10 -9.60 -1.97
N ASN A 51 -16.34 -9.92 -1.59
CA ASN A 51 -16.93 -11.26 -1.67
C ASN A 51 -18.05 -11.31 -2.70
#